data_AF-A0A0Q6STW8-F1
#
_entry.id   AF-A0A0Q6STW8-F1
#
_cell.length_a   1.000
_cell.length_b   1.000
_cell.length_c   1.000
_cell.angle_alpha   90.00
_cell.angle_beta   90.00
_cell.angle_gamma   90.00
#
_symmetry.space_group_name_H-M   'P 1'
#
loop_
_entity.id
_entity.type
_entity.pdbx_description
1 polymer ?
#
loop_
_entity_poly.entity_id
_entity_poly.type
_entity_poly.pdbx_seq_one_letter_code
_entity_poly.pdbx_strand_id
1 'polypeptide(L)' 'MAKANNMRAAFIFHSPDRARLGKMTVEIAAAGMKVLIGRTGALNDIAATFEYQAAGRAHDKIILATS' A
#
# COMPACT_ATOMS: atom_id res chain seq x y z
N MET A 1 7.73 -15.38 -4.57
CA MET A 1 7.47 -15.41 -3.12
C MET A 1 8.35 -14.35 -2.47
N ALA A 2 7.79 -13.26 -1.95
CA ALA A 2 8.60 -12.18 -1.37
C ALA A 2 9.12 -12.61 0.01
N LYS A 3 10.43 -12.77 0.13
CA LYS A 3 11.12 -13.22 1.35
C LYS A 3 11.55 -12.00 2.16
N ALA A 4 10.60 -11.33 2.81
CA ALA A 4 10.93 -10.39 3.87
C ALA A 4 11.21 -11.18 5.16
N ASN A 5 12.46 -11.21 5.62
CA ASN A 5 12.83 -11.58 6.99
C ASN A 5 12.33 -12.94 7.51
N ASN A 6 12.54 -14.04 6.77
CA ASN A 6 12.18 -15.42 7.20
C ASN A 6 10.70 -15.61 7.64
N MET A 7 9.83 -14.64 7.38
CA MET A 7 8.41 -14.72 7.66
C MET A 7 7.69 -15.07 6.36
N ARG A 8 6.92 -16.17 6.39
CA ARG A 8 5.92 -16.43 5.35
C ARG A 8 4.82 -15.38 5.52
N ALA A 9 4.94 -14.26 4.84
CA ALA A 9 3.87 -13.27 4.79
C ALA A 9 2.72 -13.84 3.94
N ALA A 10 1.70 -14.37 4.61
CA ALA A 10 0.40 -14.55 3.98
C ALA A 10 -0.21 -13.15 3.84
N PHE A 11 -0.52 -12.73 2.61
CA PHE A 11 -1.29 -11.51 2.40
C PHE A 11 -2.67 -11.71 3.02
N ILE A 12 -2.92 -11.04 4.13
CA ILE A 12 -4.27 -10.96 4.68
C ILE A 12 -4.99 -9.89 3.86
N PHE A 13 -5.78 -10.33 2.89
CA PHE A 13 -6.76 -9.47 2.24
C PHE A 13 -7.85 -9.15 3.26
N HIS A 14 -7.65 -8.11 4.07
CA HIS A 14 -8.76 -7.52 4.79
C HIS A 14 -9.66 -6.86 3.75
N SER A 15 -10.85 -7.45 3.52
CA SER A 15 -11.92 -6.72 2.84
C SER A 15 -12.16 -5.45 3.66
N PRO A 16 -11.92 -4.26 3.10
CA PRO A 16 -12.01 -3.06 3.89
C PRO A 16 -13.47 -2.80 4.24
N ASP A 17 -13.74 -2.53 5.52
CA ASP A 17 -15.02 -2.00 5.96
C ASP A 17 -15.27 -0.66 5.26
N ARG A 18 -16.24 -0.66 4.33
CA ARG A 18 -16.57 0.51 3.51
C ARG A 18 -17.02 1.70 4.36
N ALA A 19 -17.77 1.45 5.44
CA ALA A 19 -18.26 2.51 6.31
C ALA A 19 -17.10 3.17 7.06
N ARG A 20 -16.17 2.35 7.56
CA ARG A 20 -14.95 2.84 8.20
C ARG A 20 -14.05 3.61 7.23
N LEU A 21 -13.85 3.09 6.02
CA LEU A 21 -13.06 3.80 5.01
C LEU A 21 -13.65 5.16 4.66
N GLY A 22 -14.98 5.23 4.46
CA GLY A 22 -15.66 6.48 4.17
C GLY A 22 -15.44 7.54 5.25
N LYS A 23 -15.58 7.17 6.53
CA LYS A 23 -15.28 8.07 7.66
C LYS A 23 -13.84 8.55 7.64
N MET A 24 -12.89 7.64 7.45
CA MET A 24 -11.46 7.96 7.42
C MET A 24 -11.13 8.95 6.29
N THR A 25 -11.71 8.79 5.10
CA THR A 25 -11.48 9.71 3.97
C THR A 25 -12.00 11.12 4.27
N VAL A 26 -13.18 11.23 4.90
CA VAL A 26 -13.75 12.53 5.29
C VAL A 26 -12.88 13.22 6.34
N GLU A 27 -12.42 12.49 7.36
CA GLU A 27 -11.54 13.01 8.42
C GLU A 27 -10.19 13.47 7.87
N ILE A 28 -9.59 12.69 6.95
CA ILE A 28 -8.35 13.07 6.24
C ILE A 28 -8.53 14.38 5.48
N ALA A 29 -9.64 14.52 4.75
CA ALA A 29 -9.94 15.74 3.99
C ALA A 29 -10.17 16.94 4.92
N ALA A 30 -10.96 16.77 5.98
CA ALA A 30 -11.28 17.83 6.93
C ALA A 30 -10.06 18.33 7.70
N ALA A 31 -9.12 17.44 8.04
CA ALA A 31 -7.89 17.77 8.72
C ALA A 31 -6.77 18.29 7.78
N GLY A 32 -7.02 18.38 6.46
CA GLY A 32 -6.00 18.76 5.48
C GLY A 32 -4.82 17.78 5.43
N MET A 33 -5.01 16.54 5.88
CA MET A 33 -3.96 15.53 5.93
C MET A 33 -3.63 15.05 4.52
N LYS A 34 -2.33 14.88 4.23
CA LYS A 34 -1.85 14.35 2.95
C LYS A 34 -1.33 12.93 3.15
N VAL A 35 -1.70 12.04 2.24
CA VAL A 35 -1.10 10.71 2.16
C VAL A 35 0.26 10.85 1.49
N LEU A 36 1.32 10.44 2.19
CA LEU A 36 2.66 10.39 1.61
C LEU A 36 2.76 9.21 0.63
N ILE A 37 3.11 9.53 -0.61
CA ILE A 37 3.31 8.57 -1.69
C ILE A 37 4.80 8.55 -2.01
N GLY A 38 5.45 7.42 -1.71
CA GLY A 38 6.88 7.25 -1.99
C GLY A 38 7.16 6.73 -3.39
N ARG A 39 6.20 6.00 -3.98
CA ARG A 39 6.34 5.42 -5.32
C ARG A 39 5.00 5.23 -5.99
N THR A 40 4.96 5.48 -7.30
CA THR A 40 3.86 5.07 -8.18
C THR A 40 4.44 4.22 -9.30
N GLY A 41 3.77 3.12 -9.66
CA GLY A 41 4.22 2.19 -10.70
C GLY A 41 3.05 1.58 -11.47
N ALA A 42 3.36 0.90 -12.58
CA ALA A 42 2.35 0.19 -13.34
C ALA A 42 1.92 -1.08 -12.60
N LEU A 43 0.65 -1.45 -12.72
CA LEU A 43 0.14 -2.69 -12.11
C LEU A 43 0.90 -3.94 -12.58
N ASN A 44 1.44 -3.91 -13.80
CA ASN A 44 2.28 -4.99 -14.34
C ASN A 44 3.61 -5.17 -13.60
N ASP A 45 4.06 -4.15 -12.85
CA ASP A 45 5.31 -4.18 -12.06
C ASP A 45 5.08 -4.69 -10.61
N ILE A 46 3.98 -5.39 -10.37
CA ILE A 46 3.58 -5.81 -9.02
C ILE A 46 4.64 -6.65 -8.32
N ALA A 47 5.32 -7.55 -9.03
CA ALA A 47 6.36 -8.40 -8.46
C ALA A 47 7.56 -7.59 -7.96
N ALA A 48 8.10 -6.69 -8.79
CA ALA A 48 9.20 -5.82 -8.43
C ALA A 48 8.82 -4.85 -7.29
N THR A 49 7.56 -4.42 -7.26
CA THR A 49 7.04 -3.57 -6.20
C THR A 49 6.98 -4.30 -4.85
N PHE A 50 6.56 -5.58 -4.85
CA PHE A 50 6.60 -6.39 -3.64
C PHE A 50 8.03 -6.66 -3.15
N GLU A 51 8.98 -6.89 -4.06
CA GLU A 51 10.39 -7.03 -3.68
C GLU A 51 10.93 -5.75 -3.05
N TYR A 52 10.60 -4.60 -3.63
CA TYR A 52 10.96 -3.30 -3.09
C TYR A 52 10.38 -3.08 -1.67
N GLN A 53 9.11 -3.42 -1.46
CA GLN A 53 8.47 -3.37 -0.15
C GLN A 53 9.13 -4.33 0.85
N ALA A 54 9.35 -5.58 0.43
CA ALA A 54 9.93 -6.63 1.25
C ALA A 54 11.38 -6.34 1.68
N ALA A 55 12.13 -5.59 0.87
CA ALA A 55 13.47 -5.12 1.20
C ALA A 55 13.51 -4.04 2.30
N GLY A 56 12.36 -3.62 2.83
CA GLY A 56 12.26 -2.57 3.84
C GLY A 56 12.53 -1.16 3.29
N ARG A 57 12.55 -1.00 1.96
CA ARG A 57 12.82 0.29 1.29
C ARG A 57 11.57 1.17 1.15
N ALA A 58 10.39 0.64 1.49
CA ALA A 58 9.14 1.36 1.41
C ALA A 58 8.88 2.15 2.70
N HIS A 59 9.24 3.43 2.70
CA HIS A 59 8.97 4.35 3.82
C HIS A 59 7.56 4.98 3.77
N ASP A 60 7.01 5.13 2.55
CA ASP A 60 5.71 5.75 2.29
C ASP A 60 4.80 4.78 1.49
N LYS A 61 3.58 5.23 1.15
CA LYS A 61 2.67 4.41 0.34
C LYS A 61 3.21 4.20 -1.06
N ILE A 62 3.00 2.98 -1.58
CA ILE A 62 3.24 2.64 -2.98
C ILE A 62 1.90 2.50 -3.68
N ILE A 63 1.74 3.16 -4.82
CA ILE A 63 0.54 3.08 -5.66
C ILE A 63 0.87 2.26 -6.91
N LEU A 64 0.01 1.28 -7.20
CA LEU A 64 0.00 0.57 -8.47
C LEU A 64 -1.24 0.98 -9.25
N ALA A 65 -1.06 1.43 -10.48
CA ALA A 65 -2.14 1.87 -11.34
C ALA A 65 -2.12 1.14 -12.68
N THR A 66 -3.30 0.90 -13.24
CA THR A 66 -3.43 0.60 -14.67
C THR A 66 -3.35 1.91 -15.42
N SER A 67 -2.46 2.00 -16.40
CA SER A 67 -2.43 3.08 -17.40
C SER A 67 -3.73 3.16 -18.18
#